data_AF-A0AB33H311-F1
#
_entry.id   AF-A0AB33H311-F1
#
_cell.length_a   1.000
_cell.length_b   1.000
_cell.length_c   1.000
_cell.angle_alpha   90.00
_cell.angle_beta   90.00
_cell.angle_gamma   90.00
#
_symmetry.space_group_name_H-M   'P 1'
#
loop_
_entity.id
_entity.type
_entity.pdbx_description
1 polymer ?
#
loop_
_entity_poly.entity_id
_entity_poly.type
_entity_poly.pdbx_seq_one_letter_code
_entity_poly.pdbx_strand_id
1 'polypeptide(L)'
;MTSILEKIGKAIDCSRRASDLVITEDQQTTTRKLFISGTMDNDTLHLWGDVIDTDAENLRITFVDESRDDIHPAQGVPGQKHFITIISDEIPGILRLFTLEGWRTFLLQDPRLRQYHRIYALFVNESFETQQWKVVPWKQMQPEESETNAPTRTVSATKSIIRCFSTDFLPPDTITPWILISGDKMTDEPMKLWASLACRELLKCFANELFSAEIKKVGLSGKPPRKIPFGEEHETLSAFYVIQETAKWIFLEGDEIELKHTFLSSELAREWPEGVTFCEGIVYRLPPALESARLLYKAHIRTGGKDTLKSLGDLRKNLTEDTQKILQQSRDLSSAGKIWPWLSARWFFATVWRL
;
A
#
# COMPACT_ATOMS: atom_id res chain seq x y z
N MET A 1 11.59 -5.26 38.56
CA MET A 1 10.56 -4.20 38.53
C MET A 1 9.82 -4.30 37.21
N THR A 2 8.50 -4.44 37.21
CA THR A 2 7.67 -4.40 36.00
C THR A 2 7.65 -2.99 35.43
N SER A 3 7.83 -2.85 34.11
CA SER A 3 7.77 -1.56 33.41
C SER A 3 6.40 -0.90 33.56
N ILE A 4 6.32 0.43 33.56
CA ILE A 4 5.02 1.14 33.57
C ILE A 4 4.14 0.71 32.37
N LEU A 5 4.73 0.44 31.20
CA LEU A 5 4.00 -0.05 30.04
C LEU A 5 3.34 -1.40 30.30
N GLU A 6 4.04 -2.30 30.99
CA GLU A 6 3.51 -3.61 31.38
C GLU A 6 2.36 -3.47 32.39
N LYS A 7 2.50 -2.54 33.34
CA LYS A 7 1.42 -2.22 34.30
C LYS A 7 0.18 -1.67 33.59
N ILE A 8 0.37 -0.71 32.66
CA ILE A 8 -0.71 -0.16 31.84
C ILE A 8 -1.40 -1.27 31.05
N GLY A 9 -0.65 -2.14 30.37
CA GLY A 9 -1.20 -3.26 29.60
C GLY A 9 -2.10 -4.16 30.47
N LYS A 10 -1.60 -4.56 31.65
CA LYS A 10 -2.36 -5.37 32.61
C LYS A 10 -3.62 -4.67 33.12
N ALA A 11 -3.53 -3.37 33.43
CA ALA A 11 -4.68 -2.59 33.91
C ALA A 11 -5.78 -2.47 32.84
N ILE A 12 -5.39 -2.24 31.57
CA ILE A 12 -6.33 -2.20 30.44
C ILE A 12 -6.97 -3.58 30.25
N ASP A 13 -6.18 -4.66 30.25
CA ASP A 13 -6.69 -6.03 30.10
C ASP A 13 -7.66 -6.42 31.22
N CYS A 14 -7.37 -6.04 32.47
CA CYS A 14 -8.27 -6.26 33.60
C CYS A 14 -9.58 -5.47 33.45
N SER A 15 -9.50 -4.22 32.96
CA SER A 15 -10.66 -3.36 32.71
C SER A 15 -11.62 -3.96 31.68
N ARG A 16 -11.15 -4.82 30.76
CA ARG A 16 -12.00 -5.53 29.76
C ARG A 16 -12.97 -6.54 30.35
N ARG A 17 -12.90 -6.84 31.65
CA ARG A 17 -13.92 -7.63 32.36
C ARG A 17 -15.24 -6.88 32.52
N ALA A 18 -15.21 -5.55 32.46
CA ALA A 18 -16.40 -4.71 32.59
C ALA A 18 -17.25 -4.75 31.32
N SER A 19 -18.54 -5.04 31.45
CA SER A 19 -19.47 -5.11 30.31
C SER A 19 -19.79 -3.75 29.68
N ASP A 20 -19.60 -2.67 30.43
CA ASP A 20 -19.87 -1.29 30.02
C ASP A 20 -18.58 -0.53 29.61
N LEU A 21 -17.48 -1.26 29.41
CA LEU A 21 -16.19 -0.69 29.05
C LEU A 21 -16.27 0.06 27.71
N VAL A 22 -15.74 1.27 27.71
CA VAL A 22 -15.50 2.09 26.53
C VAL A 22 -14.02 2.46 26.51
N ILE A 23 -13.35 2.12 25.41
CA ILE A 23 -11.98 2.54 25.12
C ILE A 23 -12.03 3.43 23.88
N THR A 24 -11.38 4.58 23.94
CA THR A 24 -11.21 5.48 22.79
C THR A 24 -9.80 6.01 22.78
N GLU A 25 -9.11 5.86 21.66
CA GLU A 25 -7.75 6.36 21.49
C GLU A 25 -7.73 7.33 20.31
N ASP A 26 -7.57 8.61 20.63
CA ASP A 26 -7.64 9.70 19.66
C ASP A 26 -6.28 10.40 19.49
N GLN A 27 -6.11 10.98 18.30
CA GLN A 27 -5.02 11.88 17.98
C GLN A 27 -5.55 13.30 17.82
N GLN A 28 -5.17 14.15 18.76
CA GLN A 28 -5.23 15.59 18.57
C GLN A 28 -3.88 16.07 18.02
N THR A 29 -3.85 17.27 17.42
CA THR A 29 -2.74 17.81 16.61
C THR A 29 -1.35 17.78 17.24
N THR A 30 -1.24 17.63 18.56
CA THR A 30 0.05 17.61 19.27
C THR A 30 0.11 16.57 20.40
N THR A 31 -0.98 15.84 20.66
CA THR A 31 -1.07 14.90 21.78
C THR A 31 -1.86 13.67 21.40
N ARG A 32 -1.42 12.53 21.94
CA ARG A 32 -2.18 11.28 21.88
C ARG A 32 -2.91 11.09 23.19
N LYS A 33 -4.22 10.83 23.09
CA LYS A 33 -5.10 10.67 24.24
C LYS A 33 -5.78 9.31 24.19
N LEU A 34 -5.46 8.46 25.14
CA LEU A 34 -6.24 7.27 25.46
C LEU A 34 -7.25 7.66 26.54
N PHE A 35 -8.52 7.32 26.31
CA PHE A 35 -9.60 7.44 27.25
C PHE A 35 -10.23 6.08 27.49
N ILE A 36 -10.42 5.75 28.77
CA ILE A 36 -11.04 4.51 29.21
C ILE A 36 -12.15 4.88 30.18
N SER A 37 -13.32 4.28 30.03
CA SER A 37 -14.40 4.40 31.02
C SER A 37 -15.09 3.06 31.22
N GLY A 38 -15.41 2.72 32.46
CA GLY A 38 -16.15 1.49 32.75
C GLY A 38 -16.32 1.28 34.25
N THR A 39 -17.13 0.30 34.59
CA THR A 39 -17.34 -0.13 35.97
C THR A 39 -16.14 -0.95 36.45
N MET A 40 -15.49 -0.52 37.54
CA MET A 40 -14.21 -1.13 37.97
C MET A 40 -14.37 -1.96 39.24
N ASP A 41 -13.86 -3.19 39.22
CA ASP A 41 -13.74 -4.03 40.40
C ASP A 41 -12.47 -3.69 41.21
N ASN A 42 -12.34 -4.32 42.39
CA ASN A 42 -11.21 -4.06 43.29
C ASN A 42 -9.85 -4.39 42.64
N ASP A 43 -9.78 -5.46 41.84
CA ASP A 43 -8.56 -5.83 41.12
C ASP A 43 -8.15 -4.75 40.10
N THR A 44 -9.12 -4.22 39.36
CA THR A 44 -8.90 -3.17 38.36
C THR A 44 -8.45 -1.87 39.01
N LEU A 45 -9.07 -1.48 40.12
CA LEU A 45 -8.67 -0.30 40.90
C LEU A 45 -7.24 -0.44 41.44
N HIS A 46 -6.88 -1.61 41.95
CA HIS A 46 -5.51 -1.88 42.41
C HIS A 46 -4.48 -1.73 41.27
N LEU A 47 -4.75 -2.32 40.11
CA LEU A 47 -3.83 -2.24 38.96
C LEU A 47 -3.68 -0.81 38.43
N TRP A 48 -4.75 -0.02 38.41
CA TRP A 48 -4.64 1.40 38.06
C TRP A 48 -3.92 2.22 39.13
N GLY A 49 -4.06 1.86 40.41
CA GLY A 49 -3.26 2.43 41.50
C GLY A 49 -1.77 2.22 41.26
N ASP A 50 -1.37 0.98 40.96
CA ASP A 50 0.02 0.64 40.63
C ASP A 50 0.57 1.43 39.43
N VAL A 51 -0.29 1.79 38.47
CA VAL A 51 0.07 2.62 37.30
C VAL A 51 0.30 4.07 37.72
N ILE A 52 -0.61 4.66 38.50
CA ILE A 52 -0.53 6.06 38.94
C ILE A 52 0.64 6.28 39.91
N ASP A 53 0.90 5.32 40.79
CA ASP A 53 2.04 5.36 41.72
C ASP A 53 3.39 5.22 41.00
N THR A 54 3.39 4.79 39.73
CA THR A 54 4.61 4.71 38.92
C THR A 54 4.82 6.02 38.17
N ASP A 55 5.80 6.80 38.62
CA ASP A 55 6.19 8.01 37.91
C ASP A 55 6.71 7.68 36.49
N ALA A 56 6.25 8.44 35.51
CA ALA A 56 6.71 8.38 34.13
C ALA A 56 6.75 9.76 33.52
N GLU A 57 7.97 10.27 33.30
CA GLU A 57 8.25 11.62 32.81
C GLU A 57 7.53 12.00 31.49
N ASN A 58 7.07 11.02 30.70
CA ASN A 58 6.51 11.23 29.36
C ASN A 58 5.01 10.87 29.25
N LEU A 59 4.35 10.55 30.38
CA LEU A 59 2.92 10.28 30.42
C LEU A 59 2.23 11.16 31.44
N ARG A 60 1.07 11.70 31.07
CA ARG A 60 0.13 12.31 32.01
C ARG A 60 -1.06 11.39 32.17
N ILE A 61 -1.24 10.84 33.36
CA ILE A 61 -2.31 9.89 33.69
C ILE A 61 -3.24 10.56 34.70
N THR A 62 -4.54 10.59 34.41
CA THR A 62 -5.56 11.06 35.36
C THR A 62 -6.59 9.97 35.57
N PHE A 63 -7.06 9.86 36.82
CA PHE A 63 -8.09 8.90 37.21
C PHE A 63 -9.21 9.64 37.93
N VAL A 64 -10.42 9.43 37.45
CA VAL A 64 -11.57 10.24 37.82
C VAL A 64 -12.73 9.32 38.18
N ASP A 65 -13.45 9.66 39.24
CA ASP A 65 -14.61 8.90 39.71
C ASP A 65 -15.89 9.20 38.92
N GLU A 66 -17.02 8.62 39.34
CA GLU A 66 -18.33 8.87 38.73
C GLU A 66 -18.77 10.34 38.84
N SER A 67 -18.36 11.02 39.92
CA SER A 67 -18.66 12.42 40.22
C SER A 67 -17.80 13.42 39.43
N ARG A 68 -16.81 12.93 38.69
CA ARG A 68 -15.80 13.71 37.96
C ARG A 68 -14.70 14.32 38.83
N ASP A 69 -14.51 13.81 40.03
CA ASP A 69 -13.42 14.21 40.92
C ASP A 69 -12.13 13.45 40.58
N ASP A 70 -11.01 14.17 40.53
CA ASP A 70 -9.67 13.58 40.35
C ASP A 70 -9.26 12.91 41.67
N ILE A 71 -9.19 11.58 41.65
CA ILE A 71 -8.95 10.77 42.84
C ILE A 71 -7.87 9.74 42.57
N HIS A 72 -7.22 9.30 43.64
CA HIS A 72 -6.35 8.12 43.53
C HIS A 72 -7.21 6.85 43.36
N PRO A 73 -6.84 5.87 42.52
CA PRO A 73 -7.61 4.63 42.34
C PRO A 73 -7.89 3.87 43.64
N ALA A 74 -6.99 3.95 44.62
CA ALA A 74 -7.18 3.36 45.96
C ALA A 74 -8.33 4.00 46.78
N GLN A 75 -8.80 5.18 46.39
CA GLN A 75 -9.96 5.86 46.96
C GLN A 75 -11.25 5.57 46.18
N GLY A 76 -11.15 4.92 45.02
CA GLY A 76 -12.28 4.56 44.18
C GLY A 76 -13.16 3.49 44.84
N VAL A 77 -14.46 3.53 44.56
CA VAL A 77 -15.43 2.58 45.11
C VAL A 77 -15.63 1.42 44.12
N PRO A 78 -15.32 0.17 44.49
CA PRO A 78 -15.53 -0.97 43.61
C PRO A 78 -16.99 -1.07 43.15
N GLY A 79 -17.21 -1.37 41.87
CA GLY A 79 -18.53 -1.45 41.26
C GLY A 79 -19.11 -0.12 40.81
N GLN A 80 -18.39 0.99 40.96
CA GLN A 80 -18.73 2.27 40.34
C GLN A 80 -17.99 2.50 39.03
N LYS A 81 -18.53 3.42 38.23
CA LYS A 81 -17.92 3.85 36.98
C LYS A 81 -16.76 4.80 37.25
N HIS A 82 -15.64 4.55 36.59
CA HIS A 82 -14.45 5.39 36.65
C HIS A 82 -13.97 5.73 35.25
N PHE A 83 -13.17 6.78 35.15
CA PHE A 83 -12.64 7.33 33.91
C PHE A 83 -11.13 7.50 34.02
N ILE A 84 -10.40 6.98 33.04
CA ILE A 84 -8.95 7.09 32.96
C ILE A 84 -8.60 7.82 31.68
N THR A 85 -7.70 8.78 31.81
CA THR A 85 -7.09 9.43 30.66
C THR A 85 -5.58 9.26 30.73
N ILE A 86 -4.99 8.74 29.65
CA ILE A 86 -3.54 8.73 29.45
C ILE A 86 -3.23 9.65 28.29
N ILE A 87 -2.37 10.64 28.52
CA ILE A 87 -1.86 11.55 27.50
C ILE A 87 -0.36 11.27 27.33
N SER A 88 0.05 11.01 26.09
CA SER A 88 1.46 10.89 25.72
C SER A 88 1.82 11.94 24.67
N ASP A 89 3.03 12.45 24.75
CA ASP A 89 3.55 13.41 23.79
C ASP A 89 3.80 12.75 22.42
N GLU A 90 3.53 13.51 21.36
CA GLU A 90 3.75 13.06 19.99
C GLU A 90 5.23 13.12 19.61
N ILE A 91 5.71 12.07 18.95
CA ILE A 91 7.04 12.05 18.33
C ILE A 91 6.83 12.00 16.82
N PRO A 92 7.37 12.96 16.06
CA PRO A 92 7.23 12.97 14.60
C PRO A 92 7.65 11.63 13.98
N GLY A 93 6.81 11.08 13.10
CA GLY A 93 7.11 9.82 12.40
C GLY A 93 6.87 8.55 13.23
N ILE A 94 6.63 8.67 14.53
CA ILE A 94 6.42 7.55 15.45
C ILE A 94 5.01 7.58 16.03
N LEU A 95 4.29 6.49 15.82
CA LEU A 95 2.99 6.26 16.45
C LEU A 95 3.17 5.36 17.67
N ARG A 96 2.55 5.74 18.79
CA ARG A 96 2.42 4.92 19.99
C ARG A 96 0.95 4.59 20.20
N LEU A 97 0.64 3.30 20.33
CA LEU A 97 -0.72 2.82 20.55
C LEU A 97 -0.78 1.92 21.79
N PHE A 98 -1.73 2.21 22.66
CA PHE A 98 -1.98 1.44 23.86
C PHE A 98 -2.92 0.26 23.61
N THR A 99 -3.84 0.40 22.64
CA THR A 99 -4.99 -0.51 22.52
C THR A 99 -5.26 -1.00 21.09
N LEU A 100 -5.86 -2.19 20.99
CA LEU A 100 -6.28 -2.78 19.72
C LEU A 100 -7.43 -1.98 19.09
N GLU A 101 -8.26 -1.36 19.92
CA GLU A 101 -9.34 -0.45 19.52
C GLU A 101 -8.76 0.81 18.82
N GLY A 102 -7.69 1.37 19.39
CA GLY A 102 -6.89 2.42 18.77
C GLY A 102 -6.25 1.98 17.45
N TRP A 103 -5.75 0.75 17.38
CA TRP A 103 -5.21 0.17 16.14
C TRP A 103 -6.24 0.12 15.02
N ARG A 104 -7.43 -0.42 15.32
CA ARG A 104 -8.53 -0.48 14.35
C ARG A 104 -8.88 0.92 13.84
N THR A 105 -9.03 1.87 14.75
CA THR A 105 -9.39 3.24 14.42
C THR A 105 -8.33 3.90 13.54
N PHE A 106 -7.05 3.72 13.89
CA PHE A 106 -5.92 4.23 13.11
C PHE A 106 -5.90 3.67 11.69
N LEU A 107 -6.10 2.36 11.51
CA LEU A 107 -6.10 1.72 10.19
C LEU A 107 -7.22 2.22 9.27
N LEU A 108 -8.32 2.74 9.82
CA LEU A 108 -9.41 3.31 9.04
C LEU A 108 -9.20 4.78 8.65
N GLN A 109 -8.12 5.43 9.13
CA GLN A 109 -7.81 6.84 8.89
C GLN A 109 -6.72 7.01 7.81
N ASP A 110 -7.07 6.76 6.54
CA ASP A 110 -6.13 6.70 5.40
C ASP A 110 -5.10 7.86 5.30
N PRO A 111 -5.46 9.16 5.48
CA PRO A 111 -4.48 10.24 5.35
C PRO A 111 -3.35 10.19 6.39
N ARG A 112 -3.62 9.59 7.57
CA ARG A 112 -2.68 9.57 8.70
C ARG A 112 -1.69 8.42 8.61
N LEU A 113 -1.99 7.35 7.87
CA LEU A 113 -1.11 6.19 7.72
C LEU A 113 0.28 6.56 7.18
N ARG A 114 0.35 7.62 6.37
CA ARG A 114 1.59 8.09 5.72
C ARG A 114 2.50 8.90 6.63
N GLN A 115 1.97 9.43 7.73
CA GLN A 115 2.73 10.30 8.64
C GLN A 115 3.73 9.50 9.48
N TYR A 116 3.53 8.18 9.57
CA TYR A 116 4.31 7.31 10.41
C TYR A 116 5.21 6.39 9.59
N HIS A 117 6.43 6.19 10.08
CA HIS A 117 7.34 5.15 9.62
C HIS A 117 7.49 4.03 10.66
N ARG A 118 7.10 4.28 11.92
CA ARG A 118 7.20 3.31 13.00
C ARG A 118 6.00 3.38 13.94
N ILE A 119 5.56 2.22 14.41
CA ILE A 119 4.40 2.06 15.29
C ILE A 119 4.81 1.18 16.47
N TYR A 120 4.81 1.74 17.67
CA TYR A 120 4.94 0.98 18.91
C TYR A 120 3.56 0.65 19.42
N ALA A 121 3.26 -0.64 19.55
CA ALA A 121 1.96 -1.11 20.00
C ALA A 121 2.14 -1.96 21.26
N LEU A 122 1.41 -1.61 22.32
CA LEU A 122 1.49 -2.31 23.61
C LEU A 122 0.88 -3.73 23.56
N PHE A 123 -0.08 -3.93 22.66
CA PHE A 123 -0.84 -5.17 22.46
C PHE A 123 -0.22 -6.09 21.38
N VAL A 124 0.98 -5.76 20.88
CA VAL A 124 1.69 -6.53 19.85
C VAL A 124 2.85 -7.30 20.48
N ASN A 125 2.96 -8.58 20.16
CA ASN A 125 4.02 -9.47 20.66
C ASN A 125 5.11 -9.72 19.61
N GLU A 126 4.72 -10.00 18.37
CA GLU A 126 5.64 -10.16 17.23
C GLU A 126 5.63 -8.91 16.34
N SER A 127 6.81 -8.49 15.88
CA SER A 127 6.92 -7.35 14.96
C SER A 127 6.60 -7.76 13.52
N PHE A 128 6.05 -6.83 12.75
CA PHE A 128 5.85 -6.97 11.32
C PHE A 128 6.07 -5.64 10.61
N GLU A 129 6.35 -5.70 9.32
CA GLU A 129 6.77 -4.55 8.53
C GLU A 129 5.99 -4.48 7.23
N THR A 130 5.45 -3.31 6.94
CA THR A 130 4.81 -2.96 5.67
C THR A 130 5.72 -2.03 4.87
N GLN A 131 5.38 -1.78 3.61
CA GLN A 131 6.09 -0.78 2.83
C GLN A 131 5.98 0.64 3.41
N GLN A 132 5.01 0.95 4.29
CA GLN A 132 4.87 2.26 4.94
C GLN A 132 5.30 2.32 6.40
N TRP A 133 5.31 1.23 7.16
CA TRP A 133 5.73 1.32 8.56
C TRP A 133 6.10 -0.03 9.13
N LYS A 134 6.89 0.01 10.21
CA LYS A 134 7.20 -1.15 11.02
C LYS A 134 6.41 -1.09 12.33
N VAL A 135 5.67 -2.15 12.64
CA VAL A 135 5.01 -2.33 13.94
C VAL A 135 5.93 -3.13 14.83
N VAL A 136 6.14 -2.63 16.05
CA VAL A 136 6.99 -3.27 17.04
C VAL A 136 6.29 -3.31 18.41
N PRO A 137 6.56 -4.34 19.22
CA PRO A 137 6.13 -4.37 20.61
C PRO A 137 6.63 -3.15 21.37
N TRP A 138 5.74 -2.48 22.10
CA TRP A 138 6.11 -1.32 22.91
C TRP A 138 6.65 -1.75 24.27
N LYS A 139 7.97 -1.92 24.37
CA LYS A 139 8.64 -2.39 25.60
C LYS A 139 9.32 -1.29 26.42
N GLN A 140 9.73 -0.20 25.77
CA GLN A 140 10.44 0.92 26.38
C GLN A 140 9.77 2.24 26.00
N MET A 141 9.80 3.22 26.90
CA MET A 141 9.16 4.52 26.65
C MET A 141 9.83 5.28 25.52
N GLN A 142 11.15 5.42 25.55
CA GLN A 142 11.90 6.14 24.51
C GLN A 142 12.27 5.18 23.36
N PRO A 143 12.17 5.63 22.09
CA PRO A 143 12.67 4.86 20.96
C PRO A 143 14.20 4.79 20.97
N GLU A 144 14.80 3.74 20.40
CA GLU A 144 16.27 3.64 20.32
C GLU A 144 16.80 4.64 19.26
N GLU A 145 17.95 5.30 19.52
CA GLU A 145 18.49 6.39 18.69
C GLU A 145 18.72 6.02 17.21
N SER A 146 18.87 4.72 16.92
CA SER A 146 19.09 4.18 15.56
C SER A 146 17.82 4.15 14.69
N GLU A 147 16.66 4.45 15.28
CA GLU A 147 15.34 4.15 14.71
C GLU A 147 14.69 5.34 13.97
N THR A 148 15.40 6.47 13.89
CA THR A 148 14.94 7.75 13.33
C THR A 148 15.16 7.90 11.81
N ASN A 149 15.84 6.94 11.17
CA ASN A 149 16.10 7.02 9.73
C ASN A 149 14.85 6.65 8.93
N ALA A 150 14.23 7.64 8.30
CA ALA A 150 13.08 7.46 7.42
C ALA A 150 13.52 6.77 6.11
N PRO A 151 12.93 5.63 5.73
CA PRO A 151 13.19 5.03 4.42
C PRO A 151 12.62 5.93 3.31
N THR A 152 13.41 6.13 2.25
CA THR A 152 12.98 6.78 1.01
C THR A 152 11.93 5.91 0.33
N ARG A 153 10.72 6.43 0.15
CA ARG A 153 9.57 5.63 -0.30
C ARG A 153 8.98 6.16 -1.60
N THR A 154 8.80 5.22 -2.53
CA THR A 154 8.19 5.42 -3.84
C THR A 154 6.69 5.64 -3.68
N VAL A 155 6.18 6.74 -4.24
CA VAL A 155 4.76 7.05 -4.28
C VAL A 155 4.12 6.21 -5.40
N SER A 156 3.29 5.23 -5.04
CA SER A 156 2.46 4.51 -6.02
C SER A 156 1.08 5.18 -6.07
N ALA A 157 0.78 5.86 -7.17
CA ALA A 157 -0.49 6.55 -7.37
C ALA A 157 -1.57 5.54 -7.83
N THR A 158 -2.41 5.10 -6.91
CA THR A 158 -3.51 4.15 -7.18
C THR A 158 -4.80 4.82 -7.66
N LYS A 159 -4.99 6.10 -7.36
CA LYS A 159 -6.25 6.81 -7.61
C LYS A 159 -6.50 7.18 -9.07
N SER A 160 -5.47 7.25 -9.92
CA SER A 160 -5.63 7.72 -11.31
C SER A 160 -6.36 6.74 -12.21
N ILE A 161 -6.34 5.44 -11.90
CA ILE A 161 -6.85 4.38 -12.78
C ILE A 161 -8.27 3.90 -12.42
N ILE A 162 -8.81 4.32 -11.27
CA ILE A 162 -10.07 3.81 -10.70
C ILE A 162 -11.11 4.93 -10.68
N ARG A 163 -12.27 4.70 -11.29
CA ARG A 163 -13.38 5.66 -11.26
C ARG A 163 -14.17 5.50 -9.96
N CYS A 164 -14.22 6.56 -9.17
CA CYS A 164 -14.94 6.56 -7.91
C CYS A 164 -16.22 7.38 -8.04
N PHE A 165 -17.35 6.80 -7.66
CA PHE A 165 -18.67 7.44 -7.70
C PHE A 165 -19.22 7.74 -6.30
N SER A 166 -18.38 7.71 -5.27
CA SER A 166 -18.75 7.94 -3.87
C SER A 166 -17.62 8.62 -3.09
N THR A 167 -17.92 9.11 -1.88
CA THR A 167 -16.94 9.77 -0.99
C THR A 167 -16.49 8.90 0.17
N ASP A 168 -17.22 7.82 0.46
CA ASP A 168 -17.04 6.91 1.61
C ASP A 168 -16.47 5.54 1.21
N PHE A 169 -16.53 5.17 -0.07
CA PHE A 169 -15.96 3.96 -0.62
C PHE A 169 -14.92 4.30 -1.70
N LEU A 170 -13.77 4.79 -1.22
CA LEU A 170 -12.63 5.18 -2.03
C LEU A 170 -11.48 4.17 -1.88
N PRO A 171 -10.65 4.00 -2.93
CA PRO A 171 -9.40 3.27 -2.79
C PRO A 171 -8.43 4.09 -1.92
N PRO A 172 -7.47 3.44 -1.26
CA PRO A 172 -6.48 4.14 -0.47
C PRO A 172 -5.65 5.09 -1.34
N ASP A 173 -5.16 6.19 -0.76
CA ASP A 173 -4.23 7.14 -1.41
C ASP A 173 -2.94 6.46 -1.91
N THR A 174 -2.49 5.45 -1.17
CA THR A 174 -1.29 4.65 -1.46
C THR A 174 -1.52 3.23 -0.98
N ILE A 175 -0.93 2.26 -1.68
CA ILE A 175 -0.95 0.86 -1.24
C ILE A 175 0.15 0.55 -0.21
N THR A 176 1.13 1.43 -0.02
CA THR A 176 2.31 1.14 0.82
C THR A 176 1.99 0.68 2.25
N PRO A 177 0.96 1.20 2.97
CA PRO A 177 0.58 0.70 4.30
C PRO A 177 0.00 -0.71 4.31
N TRP A 178 -0.42 -1.18 3.14
CA TRP A 178 -1.15 -2.41 2.95
C TRP A 178 -0.31 -3.51 2.31
N ILE A 179 0.95 -3.22 1.94
CA ILE A 179 1.88 -4.20 1.37
C ILE A 179 2.83 -4.73 2.45
N LEU A 180 2.79 -6.04 2.70
CA LEU A 180 3.67 -6.73 3.64
C LEU A 180 5.10 -6.86 3.09
N ILE A 181 6.10 -6.48 3.89
CA ILE A 181 7.53 -6.75 3.66
C ILE A 181 7.96 -7.97 4.48
N SER A 182 7.70 -7.97 5.79
CA SER A 182 8.12 -9.03 6.71
C SER A 182 7.13 -9.22 7.86
N GLY A 183 7.12 -10.41 8.46
CA GLY A 183 6.16 -10.82 9.50
C GLY A 183 5.15 -11.82 8.94
N ASP A 184 5.46 -13.11 9.08
CA ASP A 184 4.77 -14.18 8.33
C ASP A 184 3.72 -14.94 9.17
N LYS A 185 3.66 -14.68 10.47
CA LYS A 185 2.71 -15.36 11.35
C LYS A 185 1.44 -14.52 11.50
N MET A 186 0.38 -14.90 10.79
CA MET A 186 -1.00 -14.48 11.12
C MET A 186 -1.50 -15.15 12.42
N THR A 187 -0.67 -15.24 13.44
CA THR A 187 -1.06 -15.77 14.75
C THR A 187 -1.69 -14.68 15.60
N ASP A 188 -1.14 -13.48 15.51
CA ASP A 188 -1.46 -12.37 16.41
C ASP A 188 -2.69 -11.61 15.91
N GLU A 189 -3.62 -11.32 16.83
CA GLU A 189 -4.86 -10.57 16.54
C GLU A 189 -4.64 -9.23 15.83
N PRO A 190 -3.63 -8.41 16.20
CA PRO A 190 -3.35 -7.15 15.50
C PRO A 190 -2.96 -7.33 14.04
N MET A 191 -2.21 -8.39 13.76
CA MET A 191 -1.77 -8.76 12.42
C MET A 191 -2.95 -9.26 11.59
N LYS A 192 -3.84 -10.08 12.17
CA LYS A 192 -5.08 -10.53 11.50
C LYS A 192 -6.00 -9.35 11.17
N LEU A 193 -6.20 -8.44 12.12
CA LEU A 193 -7.00 -7.24 11.91
C LEU A 193 -6.42 -6.38 10.79
N TRP A 194 -5.10 -6.15 10.81
CA TRP A 194 -4.42 -5.44 9.73
C TRP A 194 -4.56 -6.16 8.40
N ALA A 195 -4.34 -7.47 8.35
CA ALA A 195 -4.40 -8.26 7.12
C ALA A 195 -5.79 -8.25 6.49
N SER A 196 -6.85 -8.34 7.30
CA SER A 196 -8.24 -8.22 6.84
C SER A 196 -8.50 -6.86 6.20
N LEU A 197 -8.07 -5.78 6.85
CA LEU A 197 -8.20 -4.43 6.30
C LEU A 197 -7.31 -4.20 5.08
N ALA A 198 -6.10 -4.76 5.06
CA ALA A 198 -5.20 -4.72 3.91
C ALA A 198 -5.83 -5.40 2.69
N CYS A 199 -6.43 -6.58 2.86
CA CYS A 199 -7.18 -7.23 1.78
C CYS A 199 -8.29 -6.31 1.28
N ARG A 200 -9.12 -5.76 2.18
CA ARG A 200 -10.19 -4.83 1.78
C ARG A 200 -9.67 -3.67 0.95
N GLU A 201 -8.65 -2.96 1.43
CA GLU A 201 -8.13 -1.76 0.76
C GLU A 201 -7.45 -2.09 -0.58
N LEU A 202 -6.71 -3.21 -0.65
CA LEU A 202 -6.09 -3.67 -1.90
C LEU A 202 -7.13 -4.14 -2.93
N LEU A 203 -8.22 -4.78 -2.50
CA LEU A 203 -9.27 -5.22 -3.40
C LEU A 203 -10.00 -4.05 -4.08
N LYS A 204 -10.18 -2.93 -3.37
CA LYS A 204 -10.68 -1.70 -4.01
C LYS A 204 -9.78 -1.26 -5.16
N CYS A 205 -8.46 -1.49 -5.06
CA CYS A 205 -7.50 -1.15 -6.10
C CYS A 205 -7.58 -2.05 -7.35
N PHE A 206 -8.15 -3.26 -7.25
CA PHE A 206 -8.26 -4.19 -8.38
C PHE A 206 -9.50 -3.94 -9.25
N ALA A 207 -10.45 -3.14 -8.76
CA ALA A 207 -11.63 -2.76 -9.52
C ALA A 207 -11.34 -1.60 -10.49
N ASN A 208 -12.18 -1.43 -11.51
CA ASN A 208 -12.15 -0.27 -12.40
C ASN A 208 -13.07 0.85 -11.90
N GLU A 209 -14.15 0.47 -11.22
CA GLU A 209 -15.17 1.41 -10.74
C GLU A 209 -15.57 1.06 -9.30
N LEU A 210 -15.75 2.06 -8.44
CA LEU A 210 -16.26 1.90 -7.07
C LEU A 210 -17.55 2.69 -6.88
N PHE A 211 -18.55 2.02 -6.32
CA PHE A 211 -19.87 2.60 -6.04
C PHE A 211 -20.22 2.41 -4.57
N SER A 212 -20.72 3.47 -3.94
CA SER A 212 -21.40 3.41 -2.63
C SER A 212 -22.78 4.02 -2.81
N ALA A 213 -23.80 3.18 -2.73
CA ALA A 213 -25.21 3.58 -2.66
C ALA A 213 -25.81 2.85 -1.46
N GLU A 214 -26.91 2.11 -1.63
CA GLU A 214 -27.43 1.22 -0.58
C GLU A 214 -26.47 0.08 -0.25
N ILE A 215 -25.75 -0.42 -1.26
CA ILE A 215 -24.76 -1.51 -1.14
C ILE A 215 -23.49 -1.08 -1.87
N LYS A 216 -22.33 -1.32 -1.25
CA LYS A 216 -21.02 -1.11 -1.88
C LYS A 216 -20.86 -2.08 -3.06
N LYS A 217 -20.47 -1.57 -4.22
CA LYS A 217 -20.28 -2.38 -5.43
C LYS A 217 -18.97 -2.01 -6.13
N VAL A 218 -18.43 -2.99 -6.85
CA VAL A 218 -17.28 -2.81 -7.73
C VAL A 218 -17.68 -3.05 -9.18
N GLY A 219 -17.09 -2.30 -10.09
CA GLY A 219 -17.19 -2.50 -11.53
C GLY A 219 -15.91 -3.09 -12.10
N LEU A 220 -16.03 -4.13 -12.92
CA LEU A 220 -14.94 -4.73 -13.68
C LEU A 220 -15.17 -4.50 -15.18
N SER A 221 -14.18 -3.94 -15.86
CA SER A 221 -14.20 -3.66 -17.29
C SER A 221 -13.77 -4.90 -18.09
N GLY A 222 -14.68 -5.86 -18.22
CA GLY A 222 -14.54 -6.99 -19.12
C GLY A 222 -15.55 -6.99 -20.25
N LYS A 223 -15.59 -8.11 -20.98
CA LYS A 223 -16.63 -8.39 -22.00
C LYS A 223 -17.36 -9.68 -21.60
N PRO A 224 -18.57 -9.60 -21.01
CA PRO A 224 -19.31 -8.39 -20.65
C PRO A 224 -18.76 -7.68 -19.39
N PRO A 225 -19.01 -6.37 -19.22
CA PRO A 225 -18.68 -5.67 -17.98
C PRO A 225 -19.56 -6.18 -16.83
N ARG A 226 -19.01 -6.20 -15.61
CA ARG A 226 -19.70 -6.72 -14.41
C ARG A 226 -19.80 -5.64 -13.34
N LYS A 227 -20.95 -5.55 -12.68
CA LYS A 227 -21.14 -4.78 -11.44
C LYS A 227 -21.48 -5.77 -10.32
N ILE A 228 -20.62 -5.85 -9.31
CA ILE A 228 -20.63 -6.93 -8.31
C ILE A 228 -20.74 -6.29 -6.92
N PRO A 229 -21.63 -6.77 -6.02
CA PRO A 229 -21.62 -6.40 -4.61
C PRO A 229 -20.25 -6.65 -3.98
N PHE A 230 -19.73 -5.72 -3.18
CA PHE A 230 -18.38 -5.84 -2.64
C PHE A 230 -18.25 -7.03 -1.69
N GLY A 231 -19.21 -7.24 -0.79
CA GLY A 231 -19.18 -8.34 0.18
C GLY A 231 -18.44 -7.98 1.46
N GLU A 232 -18.13 -9.00 2.27
CA GLU A 232 -17.59 -8.84 3.62
C GLU A 232 -16.06 -9.07 3.66
N GLU A 233 -15.34 -8.17 4.32
CA GLU A 233 -13.86 -8.16 4.31
C GLU A 233 -13.22 -9.44 4.88
N HIS A 234 -13.85 -10.06 5.87
CA HIS A 234 -13.32 -11.24 6.56
C HIS A 234 -13.26 -12.49 5.65
N GLU A 235 -14.06 -12.54 4.58
CA GLU A 235 -14.08 -13.64 3.61
C GLU A 235 -12.77 -13.72 2.80
N THR A 236 -12.02 -12.63 2.74
CA THR A 236 -10.85 -12.46 1.87
C THR A 236 -9.53 -12.91 2.49
N LEU A 237 -9.52 -13.20 3.79
CA LEU A 237 -8.28 -13.44 4.53
C LEU A 237 -7.55 -14.70 4.05
N SER A 238 -8.29 -15.72 3.62
CA SER A 238 -7.74 -16.95 3.02
C SER A 238 -6.97 -16.68 1.72
N ALA A 239 -7.27 -15.58 1.03
CA ALA A 239 -6.64 -15.15 -0.21
C ALA A 239 -5.57 -14.07 0.01
N PHE A 240 -5.19 -13.79 1.25
CA PHE A 240 -4.27 -12.69 1.58
C PHE A 240 -2.99 -12.72 0.74
N TYR A 241 -2.31 -13.86 0.66
CA TYR A 241 -1.03 -13.95 -0.05
C TYR A 241 -1.15 -13.67 -1.55
N VAL A 242 -2.19 -14.18 -2.21
CA VAL A 242 -2.42 -13.92 -3.64
C VAL A 242 -2.85 -12.47 -3.87
N ILE A 243 -3.58 -11.85 -2.94
CA ILE A 243 -3.92 -10.42 -2.99
C ILE A 243 -2.65 -9.57 -2.88
N GLN A 244 -1.77 -9.87 -1.91
CA GLN A 244 -0.47 -9.21 -1.75
C GLN A 244 0.40 -9.34 -3.01
N GLU A 245 0.50 -10.55 -3.56
CA GLU A 245 1.26 -10.83 -4.77
C GLU A 245 0.71 -10.06 -5.99
N THR A 246 -0.61 -10.04 -6.14
CA THR A 246 -1.28 -9.31 -7.22
C THR A 246 -0.98 -7.81 -7.12
N ALA A 247 -1.11 -7.23 -5.92
CA ALA A 247 -0.86 -5.82 -5.71
C ALA A 247 0.61 -5.45 -5.99
N LYS A 248 1.56 -6.28 -5.56
CA LYS A 248 2.99 -6.11 -5.88
C LYS A 248 3.23 -6.15 -7.39
N TRP A 249 2.68 -7.14 -8.08
CA TRP A 249 2.85 -7.29 -9.53
C TRP A 249 2.30 -6.11 -10.33
N ILE A 250 1.14 -5.57 -9.94
CA ILE A 250 0.49 -4.45 -10.66
C ILE A 250 1.18 -3.12 -10.37
N PHE A 251 1.40 -2.81 -9.09
CA PHE A 251 1.68 -1.44 -8.65
C PHE A 251 3.13 -1.17 -8.27
N LEU A 252 3.94 -2.21 -8.11
CA LEU A 252 5.34 -2.10 -7.64
C LEU A 252 6.35 -2.68 -8.63
N GLU A 253 5.95 -3.61 -9.48
CA GLU A 253 6.82 -4.13 -10.53
C GLU A 253 6.64 -3.34 -11.83
N GLY A 254 7.68 -2.67 -12.33
CA GLY A 254 7.65 -1.96 -13.62
C GLY A 254 6.67 -0.76 -13.66
N ASP A 255 6.51 -0.19 -14.85
CA ASP A 255 5.79 1.10 -15.02
C ASP A 255 4.41 0.93 -15.68
N GLU A 256 4.08 -0.23 -16.26
CA GLU A 256 2.82 -0.43 -17.01
C GLU A 256 1.62 -0.80 -16.12
N ILE A 257 1.39 -0.01 -15.06
CA ILE A 257 0.33 -0.24 -14.06
C ILE A 257 -1.04 -0.40 -14.72
N GLU A 258 -1.42 0.55 -15.58
CA GLU A 258 -2.72 0.56 -16.28
C GLU A 258 -2.94 -0.69 -17.14
N LEU A 259 -1.90 -1.14 -17.83
CA LEU A 259 -1.98 -2.32 -18.69
C LEU A 259 -2.16 -3.59 -17.87
N LYS A 260 -1.38 -3.77 -16.80
CA LYS A 260 -1.48 -4.93 -15.90
C LYS A 260 -2.84 -4.97 -15.21
N HIS A 261 -3.32 -3.83 -14.74
CA HIS A 261 -4.66 -3.69 -14.16
C HIS A 261 -5.77 -4.04 -15.16
N THR A 262 -5.63 -3.59 -16.41
CA THR A 262 -6.59 -3.90 -17.49
C THR A 262 -6.65 -5.40 -17.79
N PHE A 263 -5.50 -6.08 -17.87
CA PHE A 263 -5.48 -7.54 -18.06
C PHE A 263 -6.11 -8.27 -16.89
N LEU A 264 -5.78 -7.90 -15.64
CA LEU A 264 -6.38 -8.52 -14.47
C LEU A 264 -7.90 -8.34 -14.44
N SER A 265 -8.37 -7.09 -14.54
CA SER A 265 -9.80 -6.77 -14.47
C SER A 265 -10.62 -7.44 -15.57
N SER A 266 -10.05 -7.57 -16.78
CA SER A 266 -10.67 -8.30 -17.90
C SER A 266 -10.83 -9.80 -17.59
N GLU A 267 -9.79 -10.44 -17.06
CA GLU A 267 -9.81 -11.86 -16.69
C GLU A 267 -10.76 -12.15 -15.53
N LEU A 268 -10.81 -11.26 -14.53
CA LEU A 268 -11.78 -11.36 -13.43
C LEU A 268 -13.22 -11.25 -13.95
N ALA A 269 -13.51 -10.27 -14.81
CA ALA A 269 -14.85 -10.07 -15.35
C ALA A 269 -15.36 -11.22 -16.25
N ARG A 270 -14.46 -11.87 -17.01
CA ARG A 270 -14.81 -12.89 -18.01
C ARG A 270 -15.58 -14.07 -17.40
N GLU A 271 -15.17 -14.51 -16.22
CA GLU A 271 -15.63 -15.75 -15.60
C GLU A 271 -16.13 -15.52 -14.16
N TRP A 272 -16.62 -14.32 -13.87
CA TRP A 272 -17.20 -14.02 -12.56
C TRP A 272 -18.54 -14.77 -12.38
N PRO A 273 -18.71 -15.58 -11.32
CA PRO A 273 -19.96 -16.29 -11.08
C PRO A 273 -21.12 -15.35 -10.74
N GLU A 274 -22.33 -15.72 -11.13
CA GLU A 274 -23.53 -14.96 -10.78
C GLU A 274 -23.87 -15.11 -9.30
N GLY A 275 -24.34 -14.03 -8.67
CA GLY A 275 -24.76 -14.02 -7.26
C GLY A 275 -23.62 -13.99 -6.24
N VAL A 276 -22.36 -14.17 -6.65
CA VAL A 276 -21.22 -14.17 -5.73
C VAL A 276 -20.64 -12.76 -5.55
N THR A 277 -20.41 -12.38 -4.29
CA THR A 277 -19.82 -11.09 -3.94
C THR A 277 -18.35 -10.99 -4.37
N PHE A 278 -17.79 -9.78 -4.38
CA PHE A 278 -16.41 -9.57 -4.78
C PHE A 278 -15.42 -10.21 -3.80
N CYS A 279 -15.63 -9.99 -2.51
CA CYS A 279 -14.82 -10.56 -1.42
C CYS A 279 -14.83 -12.09 -1.43
N GLU A 280 -16.01 -12.71 -1.51
CA GLU A 280 -16.15 -14.16 -1.62
C GLU A 280 -15.50 -14.70 -2.91
N GLY A 281 -15.79 -14.07 -4.04
CA GLY A 281 -15.36 -14.54 -5.37
C GLY A 281 -13.85 -14.48 -5.59
N ILE A 282 -13.18 -13.48 -5.01
CA ILE A 282 -11.74 -13.29 -5.14
C ILE A 282 -10.95 -14.53 -4.68
N VAL A 283 -11.42 -15.24 -3.66
CA VAL A 283 -10.70 -16.36 -3.04
C VAL A 283 -10.33 -17.42 -4.06
N TYR A 284 -11.22 -17.71 -5.01
CA TYR A 284 -11.00 -18.73 -6.03
C TYR A 284 -10.79 -18.14 -7.43
N ARG A 285 -11.21 -16.90 -7.71
CA ARG A 285 -11.05 -16.26 -9.02
C ARG A 285 -9.72 -15.55 -9.19
N LEU A 286 -9.14 -15.00 -8.13
CA LEU A 286 -7.93 -14.19 -8.25
C LEU A 286 -6.69 -14.99 -8.69
N PRO A 287 -6.39 -16.19 -8.13
CA PRO A 287 -5.23 -16.96 -8.57
C PRO A 287 -5.21 -17.29 -10.08
N PRO A 288 -6.26 -17.89 -10.68
CA PRO A 288 -6.25 -18.18 -12.12
C PRO A 288 -6.30 -16.92 -12.99
N ALA A 289 -6.93 -15.84 -12.53
CA ALA A 289 -6.95 -14.57 -13.25
C ALA A 289 -5.57 -13.90 -13.26
N LEU A 290 -4.84 -13.93 -12.14
CA LEU A 290 -3.48 -13.41 -12.04
C LEU A 290 -2.53 -14.13 -13.01
N GLU A 291 -2.56 -15.46 -13.03
CA GLU A 291 -1.73 -16.25 -13.93
C GLU A 291 -2.05 -15.96 -15.40
N SER A 292 -3.33 -15.88 -15.75
CA SER A 292 -3.77 -15.54 -17.12
C SER A 292 -3.34 -14.12 -17.51
N ALA A 293 -3.50 -13.14 -16.62
CA ALA A 293 -3.09 -11.76 -16.85
C ALA A 293 -1.56 -11.62 -17.03
N ARG A 294 -0.77 -12.38 -16.24
CA ARG A 294 0.69 -12.44 -16.41
C ARG A 294 1.11 -13.04 -17.74
N LEU A 295 0.42 -14.08 -18.21
CA LEU A 295 0.66 -14.67 -19.53
C LEU A 295 0.34 -13.69 -20.65
N LEU A 296 -0.79 -12.98 -20.55
CA LEU A 296 -1.16 -11.92 -21.49
C LEU A 296 -0.12 -10.79 -21.51
N TYR A 297 0.35 -10.34 -20.35
CA TYR A 297 1.40 -9.33 -20.25
C TYR A 297 2.71 -9.82 -20.87
N LYS A 298 3.16 -11.04 -20.56
CA LYS A 298 4.36 -11.64 -21.18
C LYS A 298 4.24 -11.73 -22.70
N ALA A 299 3.06 -12.10 -23.22
CA ALA A 299 2.78 -12.14 -24.66
C ALA A 299 2.78 -10.74 -25.29
N HIS A 300 2.23 -9.75 -24.59
CA HIS A 300 2.25 -8.35 -25.01
C HIS A 300 3.68 -7.82 -25.14
N ILE A 301 4.52 -8.01 -24.12
CA ILE A 301 5.94 -7.62 -24.14
C ILE A 301 6.70 -8.30 -25.28
N ARG A 302 6.45 -9.59 -25.54
CA ARG A 302 7.07 -10.31 -26.67
C ARG A 302 6.64 -9.75 -28.03
N THR A 303 5.38 -9.39 -28.17
CA THR A 303 4.84 -8.80 -29.42
C THR A 303 5.41 -7.39 -29.63
N GLY A 304 5.38 -6.53 -28.60
CA GLY A 304 5.97 -5.19 -28.67
C GLY A 304 7.48 -5.20 -28.92
N GLY A 305 8.20 -6.14 -28.30
CA GLY A 305 9.62 -6.37 -28.57
C GLY A 305 9.89 -6.84 -30.01
N LYS A 306 9.00 -7.67 -30.58
CA LYS A 306 9.09 -8.11 -31.98
C LYS A 306 8.88 -6.96 -32.97
N ASP A 307 7.93 -6.07 -32.70
CA ASP A 307 7.69 -4.90 -33.55
C ASP A 307 8.82 -3.86 -33.44
N THR A 308 9.44 -3.73 -32.25
CA THR A 308 10.61 -2.86 -32.03
C THR A 308 11.88 -3.43 -32.67
N LEU A 309 12.09 -4.75 -32.61
CA LEU A 309 13.18 -5.43 -33.32
C LEU A 309 12.99 -5.35 -34.84
N LYS A 310 11.74 -5.43 -35.31
CA LYS A 310 11.40 -5.25 -36.73
C LYS A 310 11.67 -3.81 -37.16
N SER A 311 11.26 -2.80 -36.39
CA SER A 311 11.54 -1.40 -36.73
C SER A 311 13.04 -1.08 -36.71
N LEU A 312 13.81 -1.65 -35.76
CA LEU A 312 15.28 -1.58 -35.77
C LEU A 312 15.90 -2.29 -36.98
N GLY A 313 15.35 -3.44 -37.38
CA GLY A 313 15.76 -4.17 -38.58
C GLY A 313 15.50 -3.37 -39.86
N ASP A 314 14.33 -2.75 -39.98
CA ASP A 314 13.95 -1.88 -41.10
C ASP A 314 14.82 -0.62 -41.14
N LEU A 315 15.15 -0.03 -39.99
CA LEU A 315 16.09 1.10 -39.89
C LEU A 315 17.49 0.72 -40.37
N ARG A 316 18.02 -0.42 -39.94
CA ARG A 316 19.35 -0.90 -40.37
C ARG A 316 19.38 -1.22 -41.87
N LYS A 317 18.29 -1.76 -42.40
CA LYS A 317 18.13 -2.04 -43.83
C LYS A 317 18.11 -0.74 -44.64
N ASN A 318 17.26 0.22 -44.26
CA ASN A 318 17.16 1.53 -44.93
C ASN A 318 18.52 2.26 -44.91
N LEU A 319 19.23 2.24 -43.78
CA LEU A 319 20.53 2.89 -43.64
C LEU A 319 21.61 2.20 -44.50
N THR A 320 21.53 0.88 -44.67
CA THR A 320 22.43 0.13 -45.56
C THR A 320 22.12 0.44 -47.03
N GLU A 321 20.84 0.48 -47.41
CA GLU A 321 20.42 0.82 -48.77
C GLU A 321 20.81 2.25 -49.15
N ASP A 322 20.66 3.22 -48.25
CA ASP A 322 21.05 4.60 -48.49
C ASP A 322 22.57 4.76 -48.57
N THR A 323 23.33 4.01 -47.76
CA THR A 323 24.80 3.96 -47.88
C THR A 323 25.22 3.37 -49.23
N GLN A 324 24.55 2.30 -49.69
CA GLN A 324 24.81 1.71 -51.01
C GLN A 324 24.44 2.67 -52.15
N LYS A 325 23.34 3.41 -52.05
CA LYS A 325 22.99 4.46 -53.02
C LYS A 325 24.02 5.57 -53.05
N ILE A 326 24.49 6.04 -51.89
CA ILE A 326 25.55 7.06 -51.80
C ILE A 326 26.86 6.55 -52.40
N LEU A 327 27.25 5.30 -52.13
CA LEU A 327 28.43 4.67 -52.75
C LEU A 327 28.27 4.51 -54.26
N GLN A 328 27.08 4.16 -54.73
CA GLN A 328 26.77 4.05 -56.15
C GLN A 328 26.81 5.42 -56.83
N GLN A 329 26.18 6.44 -56.25
CA GLN A 329 26.27 7.82 -56.71
C GLN A 329 27.71 8.35 -56.71
N SER A 330 28.50 8.02 -55.69
CA SER A 330 29.93 8.35 -55.63
C SER A 330 30.70 7.66 -56.75
N ARG A 331 30.44 6.38 -57.04
CA ARG A 331 31.04 5.67 -58.18
C ARG A 331 30.59 6.24 -59.52
N ASP A 332 29.34 6.65 -59.67
CA ASP A 332 28.80 7.24 -60.89
C ASP A 332 29.37 8.64 -61.15
N LEU A 333 29.60 9.43 -60.09
CA LEU A 333 30.35 10.69 -60.16
C LEU A 333 31.83 10.45 -60.52
N SER A 334 32.41 9.38 -59.99
CA SER A 334 33.79 8.98 -60.29
C SER A 334 33.96 8.46 -61.73
N SER A 335 32.93 7.79 -62.28
CA SER A 335 32.90 7.30 -63.66
C SER A 335 32.56 8.41 -64.66
N ALA A 336 31.74 9.39 -64.27
CA ALA A 336 31.56 10.64 -65.02
C ALA A 336 32.87 11.45 -65.10
N GLY A 337 33.71 11.41 -64.06
CA GLY A 337 35.07 11.96 -64.07
C GLY A 337 36.03 11.25 -65.05
N LYS A 338 35.72 10.03 -65.53
CA LYS A 338 36.51 9.29 -66.53
C LYS A 338 36.12 9.61 -67.98
N ILE A 339 35.28 10.61 -68.24
CA ILE A 339 35.05 11.15 -69.60
C ILE A 339 36.13 12.18 -70.00
N TRP A 340 36.89 12.72 -69.04
CA TRP A 340 37.92 13.73 -69.32
C TRP A 340 39.10 13.25 -70.21
N PRO A 341 39.57 11.98 -70.17
CA PRO A 341 40.67 11.54 -71.03
C PRO A 341 40.31 11.44 -72.51
N TRP A 342 39.01 11.38 -72.88
CA TRP A 342 38.59 11.25 -74.29
C TRP A 342 38.35 12.59 -74.98
N LEU A 343 38.14 13.68 -74.22
CA LEU A 343 37.97 15.03 -74.77
C LEU A 343 39.30 15.78 -74.96
N SER A 344 40.38 15.39 -74.27
CA SER A 344 41.70 16.02 -74.44
C SER A 344 42.51 15.49 -75.63
N ALA A 345 42.27 14.25 -76.08
CA ALA A 345 43.00 13.67 -77.21
C ALA A 345 42.52 14.17 -78.59
N ARG A 346 41.32 14.77 -78.68
CA ARG A 346 40.74 15.24 -79.95
C ARG A 346 41.06 16.70 -80.30
N TRP A 347 41.60 17.47 -79.35
CA TRP A 347 42.01 18.86 -79.56
C TRP A 347 43.50 19.03 -79.88
N PHE A 348 44.35 18.02 -79.64
CA PHE A 348 45.79 18.14 -79.86
C PHE A 348 46.27 17.82 -81.29
N PHE A 349 45.41 17.25 -82.16
CA PHE A 349 45.76 16.95 -83.55
C PHE A 349 45.28 17.98 -84.58
N ALA A 350 44.55 19.04 -84.17
CA ALA A 350 44.00 20.03 -85.10
C ALA A 350 44.82 21.33 -85.23
N THR A 351 45.97 21.45 -84.56
CA THR A 351 46.76 22.72 -84.52
C THR A 351 48.16 22.60 -85.16
N VAL A 352 48.44 21.55 -85.94
CA VAL A 352 49.74 21.38 -86.66
C VAL A 352 49.60 21.47 -88.19
N TRP A 353 48.43 21.78 -88.72
CA TRP A 353 48.25 22.05 -90.16
C TRP A 353 47.48 23.36 -90.38
N ARG A 354 48.17 24.48 -90.17
CA ARG A 354 47.96 25.79 -90.82
C ARG A 354 49.01 26.78 -90.29
N LEU A 355 50.18 26.75 -90.90
CA LEU A 355 50.97 27.92 -91.29
C LEU A 355 51.96 27.48 -92.37
#